data_AF-A0A925K3K5-F1
#
_entry.id   AF-A0A925K3K5-F1
#
_cell.length_a   1.000
_cell.length_b   1.000
_cell.length_c   1.000
_cell.angle_alpha   90.00
_cell.angle_beta   90.00
_cell.angle_gamma   90.00
#
_symmetry.space_group_name_H-M   'P 1'
#
loop_
_entity.id
_entity.type
_entity.pdbx_description
1 polymer ?
#
loop_
_entity_poly.entity_id
_entity_poly.type
_entity_poly.pdbx_seq_one_letter_code
_entity_poly.pdbx_strand_id
1 'polypeptide(L)'
;VMELRHPITLNQQATVFVLAFAEGGNTWNSFKEYAPFNVRRSVGVGARVFLPIFGLLGIDYGYGFDKIPGLPDANKGQFHFSIAQSLSGGFN
;
A
#
# COMPACT_ATOMS: atom_id res chain seq x y z
N VAL A 1 -5.01 -0.09 9.48
CA VAL A 1 -5.23 0.18 8.05
C VAL A 1 -6.72 0.10 7.76
N MET A 2 -7.25 1.09 7.06
CA MET A 2 -8.56 1.05 6.41
C MET A 2 -8.29 0.96 4.91
N GLU A 3 -8.86 -0.02 4.23
CA GLU A 3 -8.66 -0.25 2.79
C GLU A 3 -10.03 -0.35 2.12
N LEU A 4 -10.27 0.50 1.12
CA LEU A 4 -11.43 0.43 0.24
C LEU A 4 -10.96 -0.11 -1.12
N ARG A 5 -11.60 -1.18 -1.60
CA ARG A 5 -11.26 -1.80 -2.89
C ARG A 5 -12.45 -1.74 -3.83
N HIS A 6 -12.21 -1.28 -5.05
CA HIS A 6 -13.21 -1.27 -6.10
C HIS A 6 -12.70 -2.03 -7.35
N PRO A 7 -13.42 -3.07 -7.81
CA PRO A 7 -13.07 -3.76 -9.05
C PRO A 7 -13.40 -2.88 -10.25
N ILE A 8 -12.39 -2.52 -11.06
CA ILE A 8 -12.60 -1.79 -12.32
C ILE A 8 -12.92 -2.78 -13.44
N THR A 9 -12.25 -3.92 -13.46
CA THR A 9 -12.52 -4.96 -14.44
C THR A 9 -12.28 -6.35 -13.86
N LEU A 10 -13.25 -7.25 -14.09
CA LEU A 10 -13.24 -8.64 -13.66
C LEU A 10 -13.06 -9.60 -14.85
N ASN A 11 -12.45 -9.12 -15.93
CA ASN A 11 -12.30 -9.91 -17.15
C ASN A 11 -11.24 -11.02 -16.93
N GLN A 12 -11.45 -12.17 -17.55
CA GLN A 12 -10.58 -13.36 -17.41
C GLN A 12 -9.14 -13.14 -17.92
N GLN A 13 -8.92 -12.13 -18.76
CA GLN A 13 -7.59 -11.79 -19.30
C GLN A 13 -6.76 -10.87 -18.39
N ALA A 14 -7.42 -10.02 -17.60
CA ALA A 14 -6.76 -9.12 -16.65
C ALA A 14 -7.78 -8.69 -15.60
N THR A 15 -7.52 -9.02 -14.34
CA THR A 15 -8.36 -8.51 -13.24
C THR A 15 -7.69 -7.29 -12.64
N VAL A 16 -8.39 -6.14 -12.67
CA VAL A 16 -7.85 -4.86 -12.19
C VAL A 16 -8.70 -4.36 -11.03
N PHE A 17 -8.03 -4.13 -9.91
CA PHE A 17 -8.60 -3.50 -8.73
C PHE A 17 -7.93 -2.16 -8.53
N VAL A 18 -8.74 -1.13 -8.30
CA VAL A 18 -8.23 0.08 -7.65
C VAL A 18 -8.52 -0.03 -6.16
N LEU A 19 -7.63 0.52 -5.36
CA LEU A 19 -7.78 0.58 -3.93
C LEU A 19 -7.44 1.98 -3.43
N ALA A 20 -8.09 2.38 -2.36
CA ALA A 20 -7.70 3.53 -1.57
C ALA A 20 -7.44 3.01 -0.15
N PHE A 21 -6.33 3.43 0.44
CA PHE A 21 -5.98 3.05 1.79
C PHE A 21 -5.77 4.27 2.65
N ALA A 22 -6.12 4.14 3.93
CA ALA A 22 -5.82 5.09 4.97
C ALA A 22 -5.18 4.34 6.12
N GLU A 23 -4.03 4.82 6.57
CA GLU A 23 -3.29 4.21 7.66
C GLU A 23 -3.04 5.24 8.75
N GLY A 24 -3.04 4.74 9.98
CA GLY A 24 -2.75 5.51 11.17
C GLY A 24 -1.93 4.62 12.07
N GLY A 25 -0.65 4.93 12.25
CA GLY A 25 0.24 4.20 13.13
C GLY A 25 1.29 5.08 13.76
N ASN A 26 1.77 4.68 14.93
CA ASN A 26 2.99 5.24 15.52
C ASN A 26 3.69 4.13 16.31
N THR A 27 4.99 4.29 16.49
CA THR A 27 5.85 3.35 17.20
C THR A 27 6.46 4.08 18.39
N TRP A 28 6.43 3.44 19.56
CA TRP A 28 7.00 3.98 20.79
C TRP A 28 8.04 3.01 21.34
N ASN A 29 9.15 3.54 21.86
CA ASN A 29 10.25 2.72 22.37
C ASN A 29 9.99 2.17 23.78
N SER A 30 9.01 2.73 24.49
CA SER A 30 8.74 2.37 25.89
C SER A 30 7.28 2.60 26.26
N PHE A 31 6.77 1.79 27.19
CA PHE A 31 5.39 1.91 27.71
C PHE A 31 5.10 3.28 28.36
N LYS A 32 6.12 3.95 28.92
CA LYS A 32 5.98 5.29 29.52
C LYS A 32 5.75 6.40 28.49
N GLU A 33 6.14 6.17 27.23
CA GLU A 33 5.99 7.14 26.12
C GLU A 33 4.75 6.86 25.27
N TYR A 34 3.97 5.83 25.64
CA TYR A 34 2.80 5.41 24.90
C TYR A 34 1.74 6.52 24.86
N ALA A 35 1.52 7.06 23.67
CA ALA A 35 0.56 8.12 23.42
C ALA A 35 -0.43 7.65 22.34
N PRO A 36 -1.52 6.95 22.69
CA PRO A 36 -2.42 6.30 21.72
C PRO A 36 -3.11 7.28 20.76
N PHE A 37 -3.16 8.57 21.12
CA PHE A 37 -3.72 9.63 20.29
C PHE A 37 -2.69 10.29 19.37
N ASN A 38 -1.39 10.04 19.57
CA ASN A 38 -0.33 10.54 18.70
C ASN A 38 -0.08 9.54 17.57
N VAL A 39 -0.98 9.52 16.60
CA VAL A 39 -0.94 8.60 15.47
C VAL A 39 -0.50 9.36 14.23
N ARG A 40 0.50 8.85 13.50
CA ARG A 40 0.86 9.40 12.18
C ARG A 40 -0.06 8.82 11.13
N ARG A 41 -0.72 9.70 10.39
CA ARG A 41 -1.73 9.36 9.40
C ARG A 41 -1.15 9.48 8.00
N SER A 42 -1.50 8.51 7.18
CA SER A 42 -1.23 8.51 5.75
C SER A 42 -2.47 8.05 5.01
N VAL A 43 -2.59 8.49 3.77
CA VAL A 43 -3.58 7.96 2.82
C VAL A 43 -2.87 7.64 1.53
N GLY A 44 -3.45 6.76 0.74
CA GLY A 44 -2.93 6.45 -0.56
C GLY A 44 -3.97 5.82 -1.45
N VAL A 45 -3.59 5.70 -2.70
CA VAL A 45 -4.35 5.01 -3.73
C VAL A 45 -3.42 4.02 -4.40
N GLY A 46 -3.97 2.89 -4.78
CA GLY A 46 -3.24 1.84 -5.45
C GLY A 46 -4.06 1.17 -6.53
N ALA A 47 -3.37 0.43 -7.37
CA ALA A 47 -3.93 -0.44 -8.37
C ALA A 47 -3.25 -1.81 -8.28
N ARG A 48 -4.05 -2.86 -8.21
CA ARG A 48 -3.60 -4.26 -8.28
C ARG A 48 -4.10 -4.85 -9.59
N VAL A 49 -3.16 -5.22 -10.46
CA VAL A 49 -3.43 -5.89 -11.74
C VAL A 49 -2.98 -7.33 -11.61
N PHE A 50 -3.90 -8.26 -11.83
CA PHE A 50 -3.62 -9.68 -11.88
C PHE A 50 -3.58 -10.11 -13.33
N LEU A 51 -2.39 -10.52 -13.78
CA LEU A 51 -2.18 -11.05 -15.10
C LEU A 51 -1.96 -12.58 -15.01
N PRO A 52 -2.66 -13.39 -15.82
CA PRO A 52 -2.58 -14.85 -15.75
C PRO A 52 -1.16 -15.43 -15.85
N ILE A 53 -0.23 -14.75 -16.51
CA ILE A 53 1.15 -15.24 -16.74
C ILE A 53 2.19 -14.46 -15.92
N PHE A 54 1.99 -13.16 -15.71
CA PHE A 54 2.99 -12.29 -15.07
C PHE A 54 2.83 -12.20 -13.54
N GLY A 55 1.72 -12.70 -12.98
CA GLY A 55 1.44 -12.64 -11.55
C GLY A 55 0.75 -11.34 -11.13
N LEU A 56 0.90 -10.96 -9.86
CA LEU A 56 0.29 -9.77 -9.30
C LEU A 56 1.24 -8.59 -9.47
N LEU A 57 0.76 -7.57 -10.16
CA LEU A 57 1.38 -6.26 -10.28
C LEU A 57 0.67 -5.28 -9.34
N GLY A 58 1.39 -4.72 -8.38
CA GLY A 58 0.89 -3.69 -7.47
C GLY A 58 1.56 -2.36 -7.74
N ILE A 59 0.77 -1.31 -7.91
CA ILE A 59 1.24 0.08 -7.95
C ILE A 59 0.52 0.80 -6.83
N ASP A 60 1.25 1.47 -5.95
CA ASP A 60 0.68 2.21 -4.82
C ASP A 60 1.32 3.59 -4.72
N TYR A 61 0.51 4.60 -4.46
CA TYR A 61 0.96 5.95 -4.18
C TYR A 61 0.39 6.39 -2.84
N GLY A 62 1.26 6.62 -1.86
CA GLY A 62 0.90 7.03 -0.51
C GLY A 62 1.39 8.44 -0.19
N TYR A 63 0.67 9.16 0.67
CA TYR A 63 1.03 10.48 1.17
C TYR A 63 0.82 10.52 2.69
N GLY A 64 1.85 10.93 3.43
CA GLY A 64 1.81 11.11 4.88
C GLY A 64 1.53 12.56 5.28
N PHE A 65 0.54 12.78 6.14
CA PHE A 65 0.22 14.14 6.59
C PHE A 65 1.14 14.61 7.71
N ASP A 66 1.54 13.68 8.58
CA ASP A 66 2.28 14.01 9.80
C ASP A 66 3.79 13.89 9.60
N LYS A 67 4.54 14.91 10.03
CA LYS A 67 6.01 14.96 9.89
C LYS A 67 6.67 13.85 10.69
N ILE A 68 7.75 13.30 10.13
CA ILE A 68 8.59 12.30 10.82
C ILE A 68 9.76 13.04 11.51
N PRO A 69 9.89 12.94 12.85
CA PRO A 69 11.03 13.53 13.56
C PRO A 69 12.35 13.04 12.97
N GLY A 70 13.24 13.97 12.62
CA GLY A 70 14.54 13.67 11.99
C GLY A 70 14.49 13.45 10.47
N LEU A 71 13.31 13.29 9.86
CA LEU A 71 13.13 13.03 8.42
C LEU A 71 11.95 13.84 7.86
N PRO A 72 12.08 15.18 7.72
CA PRO A 72 10.98 16.07 7.34
C PRO A 72 10.45 15.89 5.90
N ASP A 73 11.17 15.18 5.04
CA ASP A 73 10.72 14.88 3.66
C ASP A 73 10.12 13.48 3.51
N ALA A 74 10.26 12.61 4.52
CA ALA A 74 9.83 11.22 4.43
C ALA A 74 8.30 11.06 4.47
N ASN A 75 7.57 12.05 5.00
CA ASN A 75 6.11 12.02 5.02
C ASN A 75 5.46 12.47 3.69
N LYS A 76 6.22 12.89 2.67
CA LYS A 76 5.65 13.34 1.39
C LYS A 76 5.13 12.16 0.54
N GLY A 77 4.70 12.45 -0.69
CA GLY A 77 4.22 11.45 -1.63
C GLY A 77 5.28 10.39 -1.96
N GLN A 78 4.96 9.12 -1.72
CA GLN A 78 5.82 7.97 -1.98
C GLN A 78 5.16 7.04 -2.99
N PHE A 79 5.87 6.73 -4.06
CA PHE A 79 5.44 5.76 -5.05
C PHE A 79 6.08 4.40 -4.75
N HIS A 80 5.26 3.37 -4.72
CA HIS A 80 5.65 1.99 -4.50
C HIS A 80 5.14 1.13 -5.65
N PHE A 81 5.98 0.17 -6.02
CA PHE A 81 5.66 -0.79 -7.05
C PHE A 81 6.12 -2.17 -6.60
N SER A 82 5.26 -3.16 -6.77
CA SER A 82 5.53 -4.54 -6.41
C SER A 82 5.18 -5.48 -7.57
N ILE A 83 6.05 -6.44 -7.83
CA ILE A 83 5.78 -7.56 -8.73
C ILE A 83 5.88 -8.82 -7.89
N ALA A 84 4.76 -9.49 -7.70
CA ALA A 84 4.73 -10.84 -7.17
C ALA A 84 4.65 -11.81 -8.35
N GLN A 85 5.80 -12.33 -8.76
CA GLN A 85 5.87 -13.35 -9.80
C GLN A 85 5.42 -14.69 -9.21
N SER A 86 4.30 -15.22 -9.72
CA SER A 86 3.93 -16.61 -9.45
C SER A 86 4.92 -17.52 -10.18
N LEU A 87 5.75 -18.24 -9.44
CA LEU A 87 6.73 -19.20 -9.97
C LEU A 87 6.11 -20.53 -10.45
N SER A 88 4.79 -20.59 -10.69
CA SER A 88 4.04 -21.83 -10.93
C SER A 88 3.55 -22.02 -12.38
N GLY A 89 4.19 -21.38 -13.36
CA GLY A 89 3.63 -21.26 -14.72
C GLY A 89 4.47 -21.77 -15.89
N GLY A 90 5.58 -22.48 -15.68
CA GLY A 90 6.35 -22.95 -16.83
C GLY A 90 7.36 -24.01 -16.46
N PHE A 91 6.94 -25.28 -16.52
CA PHE A 91 7.64 -26.44 -17.08
C PHE A 91 6.68 -27.64 -17.04
N ASN A 92 5.99 -27.89 -18.15
CA ASN A 92 5.63 -29.23 -18.65
C ASN A 92 5.57 -29.14 -20.17
#